data_AF-Q3IYA2-F1
#
_entry.id   AF-Q3IYA2-F1
#
_cell.length_a   1.000
_cell.length_b   1.000
_cell.length_c   1.000
_cell.angle_alpha   90.00
_cell.angle_beta   90.00
_cell.angle_gamma   90.00
#
_symmetry.space_group_name_H-M   'P 1'
#
loop_
_entity.id
_entity.type
_entity.pdbx_description
1 polymer ?
#
loop_
_entity_poly.entity_id
_entity_poly.type
_entity_poly.pdbx_seq_one_letter_code
_entity_poly.pdbx_strand_id
1 'polypeptide(L)'
;MSATVASSHEVRVTLVSAPARPGLAAGVISDHLGLDRPQVTRLLTREGGVLAEAVARPVAERLVPLLLALGVTVRLDPSGSAEAALPVDVAVQPVRMPSEGTVARLAAQLFYDGDALRTALARPQGLVLRMGRREAETLRRSFRRDGSVRIALSNVAGARFDLFLKPGCRMSAGLETLLRRLGLRPCLFSGAVGAGLSARTAALVVRQHGGLVDAVNRDFQRFDLFLAGGRELSRPDLADFLATRARVERTRLLSPAEARSIRLEAGLSRAAARRFHEDYAAIGLDTRIELVALAEG
;
A
#
# COMPACT_ATOMS: atom_id res chain seq x y z
N MET A 1 -28.27 3.58 44.64
CA MET A 1 -27.64 2.97 43.45
C MET A 1 -26.29 3.65 43.25
N SER A 2 -25.22 3.09 43.81
CA SER A 2 -23.88 3.63 43.66
C SER A 2 -23.32 3.22 42.31
N ALA A 3 -23.04 4.21 41.46
CA ALA A 3 -22.19 4.01 40.29
C ALA A 3 -20.77 3.79 40.81
N THR A 4 -20.34 2.53 40.85
CA THR A 4 -18.94 2.16 41.06
C THR A 4 -18.17 2.72 39.86
N VAL A 5 -17.54 3.88 40.03
CA VAL A 5 -16.53 4.38 39.09
C VAL A 5 -15.36 3.42 39.23
N ALA A 6 -15.36 2.35 38.44
CA ALA A 6 -14.22 1.47 38.31
C ALA A 6 -13.08 2.33 37.74
N SER A 7 -12.21 2.80 38.61
CA SER A 7 -10.91 3.34 38.23
C SER A 7 -10.12 2.19 37.63
N SER A 8 -10.39 1.88 36.36
CA SER A 8 -9.66 0.86 35.63
C SER A 8 -8.25 1.38 35.40
N HIS A 9 -7.39 1.13 36.40
CA HIS A 9 -5.94 1.30 36.28
C HIS A 9 -5.35 0.37 35.23
N GLU A 10 -6.15 -0.54 34.70
CA GLU A 10 -5.78 -1.46 33.63
C GLU A 10 -6.32 -0.98 32.28
N VAL A 11 -5.53 -1.24 31.26
CA VAL A 11 -5.83 -0.96 29.86
C VAL A 11 -5.60 -2.20 29.02
N ARG A 12 -6.40 -2.32 27.97
CA ARG A 12 -6.18 -3.24 26.86
C ARG A 12 -5.14 -2.62 25.92
N VAL A 13 -4.13 -3.39 25.56
CA VAL A 13 -3.11 -3.03 24.56
C VAL A 13 -3.48 -3.71 23.25
N THR A 14 -3.96 -2.93 22.29
CA THR A 14 -4.36 -3.43 20.97
C THR A 14 -3.28 -3.14 19.94
N LEU A 15 -2.80 -4.15 19.23
CA LEU A 15 -1.91 -3.99 18.08
C LEU A 15 -2.65 -3.27 16.95
N VAL A 16 -2.17 -2.08 16.59
CA VAL A 16 -2.68 -1.32 15.46
C VAL A 16 -1.86 -1.62 14.22
N SER A 17 -0.52 -1.65 14.32
CA SER A 17 0.38 -1.93 13.21
C SER A 17 1.57 -2.77 13.64
N ALA A 18 1.85 -3.82 12.84
CA ALA A 18 2.96 -4.72 13.03
C ALA A 18 4.26 -4.16 12.43
N PRO A 19 5.42 -4.51 13.00
CA PRO A 19 6.71 -4.03 12.49
C PRO A 19 7.18 -4.87 11.30
N ALA A 20 8.09 -4.32 10.50
CA ALA A 20 8.72 -5.07 9.40
C ALA A 20 9.57 -6.26 9.88
N ARG A 21 10.04 -6.22 11.15
CA ARG A 21 10.88 -7.26 11.77
C ARG A 21 10.26 -7.71 13.11
N PRO A 22 9.29 -8.63 13.10
CA PRO A 22 8.53 -9.01 14.30
C PRO A 22 9.40 -9.62 15.42
N GLY A 23 10.50 -10.30 15.09
CA GLY A 23 11.34 -10.99 16.08
C GLY A 23 12.01 -10.10 17.13
N LEU A 24 12.35 -8.84 16.77
CA LEU A 24 12.94 -7.86 17.70
C LEU A 24 11.88 -7.30 18.64
N ALA A 25 10.72 -6.91 18.10
CA ALA A 25 9.60 -6.43 18.90
C ALA A 25 9.01 -7.51 19.82
N ALA A 26 9.04 -8.77 19.40
CA ALA A 26 8.48 -9.87 20.16
C ALA A 26 9.17 -10.05 21.53
N GLY A 27 10.48 -9.84 21.62
CA GLY A 27 11.22 -9.90 22.88
C GLY A 27 10.76 -8.82 23.85
N VAL A 28 10.78 -7.56 23.42
CA VAL A 28 10.38 -6.41 24.25
C VAL A 28 8.94 -6.54 24.75
N ILE A 29 8.01 -6.98 23.90
CA ILE A 29 6.62 -7.21 24.28
C ILE A 29 6.50 -8.38 25.26
N SER A 30 7.20 -9.48 25.02
CA SER A 30 7.20 -10.66 25.90
C SER A 30 7.68 -10.29 27.30
N ASP A 31 8.80 -9.58 27.41
CA ASP A 31 9.42 -9.20 28.69
C ASP A 31 8.54 -8.23 29.50
N HIS A 32 7.86 -7.28 28.84
CA HIS A 32 7.07 -6.25 29.54
C HIS A 32 5.61 -6.62 29.78
N LEU A 33 5.03 -7.51 28.95
CA LEU A 33 3.64 -7.94 29.08
C LEU A 33 3.50 -9.35 29.68
N GLY A 34 4.60 -10.05 29.96
CA GLY A 34 4.59 -11.40 30.51
C GLY A 34 3.98 -12.43 29.55
N LEU A 35 4.07 -12.18 28.24
CA LEU A 35 3.49 -13.04 27.20
C LEU A 35 4.53 -14.00 26.64
N ASP A 36 4.11 -15.18 26.22
CA ASP A 36 5.00 -16.13 25.54
C ASP A 36 5.52 -15.57 24.21
N ARG A 37 6.83 -15.62 23.98
CA ARG A 37 7.47 -15.01 22.80
C ARG A 37 6.98 -15.60 21.46
N PRO A 38 6.81 -16.92 21.30
CA PRO A 38 6.10 -17.52 20.17
C PRO A 38 4.66 -17.02 19.99
N GLN A 39 3.90 -16.84 21.06
CA GLN A 39 2.56 -16.23 20.98
C GLN A 39 2.61 -14.78 20.48
N VAL A 40 3.49 -13.96 21.03
CA VAL A 40 3.66 -12.56 20.59
C VAL A 40 4.10 -12.51 19.14
N THR A 41 5.03 -13.36 18.70
CA THR A 41 5.46 -13.41 17.31
C THR A 41 4.29 -13.73 16.39
N ARG A 42 3.44 -14.71 16.76
CA ARG A 42 2.22 -15.02 16.00
C ARG A 42 1.25 -13.83 15.95
N LEU A 43 1.07 -13.12 17.06
CA LEU A 43 0.22 -11.92 17.11
C LEU A 43 0.78 -10.80 16.24
N LEU A 44 2.09 -10.56 16.25
CA LEU A 44 2.74 -9.56 15.39
C LEU A 44 2.72 -9.94 13.91
N THR A 45 2.70 -11.23 13.58
CA THR A 45 2.53 -11.67 12.18
C THR A 45 1.10 -11.53 11.69
N ARG A 46 0.13 -11.46 12.61
CA ARG A 46 -1.26 -11.16 12.29
C ARG A 46 -1.41 -9.64 12.27
N GLU A 47 -2.09 -9.11 11.25
CA GLU A 47 -2.27 -7.66 11.14
C GLU A 47 -3.35 -7.18 12.13
N GLY A 48 -2.94 -6.98 13.38
CA GLY A 48 -3.76 -6.41 14.45
C GLY A 48 -4.38 -7.43 15.39
N GLY A 49 -5.00 -6.91 16.45
CA GLY A 49 -5.64 -7.69 17.51
C GLY A 49 -5.16 -7.31 18.90
N VAL A 50 -5.76 -7.89 19.93
CA VAL A 50 -5.40 -7.61 21.33
C VAL A 50 -4.09 -8.32 21.68
N LEU A 51 -3.10 -7.57 22.13
CA LEU A 51 -1.85 -8.11 22.67
C LEU A 51 -2.04 -8.54 24.12
N ALA A 52 -2.69 -7.69 24.93
CA ALA A 52 -2.99 -7.95 26.33
C ALA A 52 -4.26 -7.20 26.75
N GLU A 53 -5.09 -7.82 27.58
CA GLU A 53 -6.41 -7.30 27.96
C GLU A 53 -6.37 -6.38 29.20
N ALA A 54 -5.53 -6.73 30.17
CA ALA A 54 -5.48 -6.10 31.48
C ALA A 54 -4.03 -5.76 31.86
N VAL A 55 -3.51 -4.66 31.30
CA VAL A 55 -2.15 -4.17 31.59
C VAL A 55 -2.24 -2.92 32.44
N ALA A 56 -1.46 -2.84 33.51
CA ALA A 56 -1.37 -1.62 34.31
C ALA A 56 -1.01 -0.43 33.41
N ARG A 57 -1.85 0.62 33.41
CA ARG A 57 -1.73 1.81 32.55
C ARG A 57 -0.34 2.44 32.56
N PRO A 58 0.34 2.64 33.71
CA PRO A 58 1.69 3.21 33.72
C PRO A 58 2.74 2.33 33.02
N VAL A 59 2.54 1.01 32.97
CA VAL A 59 3.40 0.08 32.23
C VAL A 59 3.12 0.18 30.73
N ALA A 60 1.83 0.15 30.36
CA ALA A 60 1.41 0.28 28.97
C ALA A 60 1.88 1.61 28.33
N GLU A 61 1.72 2.74 29.04
CA GLU A 61 2.14 4.07 28.58
C GLU A 61 3.66 4.18 28.39
N ARG A 62 4.46 3.54 29.26
CA ARG A 62 5.92 3.44 29.10
C ARG A 62 6.32 2.55 27.93
N LEU A 63 5.53 1.54 27.62
CA LEU A 63 5.79 0.60 26.54
C LEU A 63 5.50 1.21 25.15
N VAL A 64 4.51 2.11 25.02
CA VAL A 64 4.15 2.75 23.73
C VAL A 64 5.35 3.34 22.97
N PRO A 65 6.19 4.23 23.56
CA PRO A 65 7.31 4.82 22.83
C PRO A 65 8.38 3.79 22.42
N LEU A 66 8.61 2.76 23.25
CA LEU A 66 9.53 1.65 22.93
C LEU A 66 9.03 0.85 21.74
N LEU A 67 7.74 0.50 21.75
CA LEU A 67 7.09 -0.20 20.64
C LEU A 67 7.13 0.64 19.37
N LEU A 68 6.86 1.94 19.48
CA LEU A 68 6.91 2.85 18.34
C LEU A 68 8.32 2.91 17.72
N ALA A 69 9.37 2.93 18.55
CA ALA A 69 10.76 2.88 18.08
C ALA A 69 11.09 1.58 17.35
N LEU A 70 10.43 0.47 17.71
CA LEU A 70 10.54 -0.82 17.03
C LEU A 70 9.60 -0.94 15.81
N GLY A 71 8.87 0.12 15.47
CA GLY A 71 7.92 0.14 14.36
C GLY A 71 6.59 -0.54 14.67
N VAL A 72 6.27 -0.76 15.95
CA VAL A 72 4.98 -1.30 16.41
C VAL A 72 4.09 -0.16 16.87
N THR A 73 2.89 -0.06 16.31
CA THR A 73 1.89 0.89 16.80
C THR A 73 0.84 0.16 17.61
N VAL A 74 0.56 0.65 18.81
CA VAL A 74 -0.48 0.11 19.69
C VAL A 74 -1.48 1.19 20.10
N ARG A 75 -2.70 0.78 20.40
CA ARG A 75 -3.75 1.61 21.00
C ARG A 75 -4.01 1.11 22.41
N LEU A 76 -4.19 2.05 23.34
CA LEU A 76 -4.56 1.75 24.72
C LEU A 76 -6.04 2.04 24.89
N ASP A 77 -6.82 1.00 25.15
CA ASP A 77 -8.26 1.10 25.40
C ASP A 77 -8.54 0.78 26.89
N PRO A 78 -9.60 1.29 27.53
CA PRO A 78 -9.99 0.83 28.86
C PRO A 78 -10.21 -0.69 28.87
N SER A 79 -9.75 -1.38 29.91
CA SER A 79 -9.99 -2.83 30.07
C SER A 79 -11.49 -3.12 30.06
N GLY A 80 -11.90 -4.21 29.39
CA GLY A 80 -13.32 -4.60 29.27
C GLY A 80 -14.16 -3.73 28.33
N SER A 81 -13.61 -2.68 27.71
CA SER A 81 -14.32 -1.92 26.68
C SER A 81 -14.60 -2.78 25.44
N ALA A 82 -15.67 -2.45 24.71
CA ALA A 82 -15.92 -3.08 23.42
C ALA A 82 -14.74 -2.83 22.48
N GLU A 83 -14.31 -3.86 21.73
CA GLU A 83 -13.21 -3.74 20.79
C GLU A 83 -13.59 -2.75 19.67
N ALA A 84 -13.04 -1.53 19.73
CA ALA A 84 -13.27 -0.54 18.69
C ALA A 84 -12.60 -0.98 17.40
N ALA A 85 -13.38 -1.12 16.32
CA ALA A 85 -12.90 -1.55 15.02
C ALA A 85 -11.75 -0.65 14.54
N LEU A 86 -10.63 -1.27 14.18
CA LEU A 86 -9.51 -0.54 13.60
C LEU A 86 -9.88 -0.11 12.17
N PRO A 87 -9.90 1.19 11.86
CA PRO A 87 -10.18 1.65 10.51
C PRO A 87 -9.02 1.28 9.60
N VAL A 88 -9.35 0.88 8.38
CA VAL A 88 -8.40 0.67 7.29
C VAL A 88 -8.78 1.57 6.13
N ASP A 89 -7.78 1.95 5.36
CA ASP A 89 -8.04 2.55 4.05
C ASP A 89 -8.21 1.38 3.05
N VAL A 90 -9.16 1.52 2.14
CA VAL A 90 -9.51 0.53 1.13
C VAL A 90 -9.48 1.19 -0.22
N ALA A 91 -8.69 0.65 -1.15
CA ALA A 91 -8.70 1.06 -2.54
C ALA A 91 -9.43 0.02 -3.40
N VAL A 92 -10.45 0.48 -4.13
CA VAL A 92 -11.14 -0.26 -5.19
C VAL A 92 -10.55 0.18 -6.52
N GLN A 93 -9.82 -0.71 -7.18
CA GLN A 93 -8.99 -0.38 -8.33
C GLN A 93 -9.39 -1.23 -9.54
N PRO A 94 -9.74 -0.62 -10.68
CA PRO A 94 -10.05 -1.39 -11.88
C PRO A 94 -8.78 -2.05 -12.43
N VAL A 95 -8.79 -3.38 -12.55
CA VAL A 95 -7.70 -4.14 -13.19
C VAL A 95 -7.85 -4.09 -14.72
N ARG A 96 -9.10 -4.12 -15.17
CA ARG A 96 -9.58 -3.89 -16.54
C ARG A 96 -10.90 -3.12 -16.42
N MET A 97 -11.48 -2.72 -17.55
CA MET A 97 -12.81 -2.10 -17.54
C MET A 97 -13.82 -3.01 -16.82
N PRO A 98 -14.38 -2.56 -15.67
CA PRO A 98 -15.40 -3.33 -14.96
C PRO A 98 -16.68 -3.40 -15.78
N SER A 99 -17.38 -4.53 -15.72
CA SER A 99 -18.69 -4.63 -16.35
C SER A 99 -19.73 -3.80 -15.60
N GLU A 100 -20.81 -3.43 -16.28
CA GLU A 100 -21.97 -2.75 -15.68
C GLU A 100 -22.47 -3.44 -14.41
N GLY A 101 -22.59 -4.77 -14.44
CA GLY A 101 -22.98 -5.55 -13.26
C GLY A 101 -21.98 -5.47 -12.10
N THR A 102 -20.69 -5.30 -12.39
CA THR A 102 -19.66 -5.11 -11.37
C THR A 102 -19.78 -3.74 -10.72
N VAL A 103 -19.95 -2.69 -11.54
CA VAL A 103 -20.17 -1.32 -11.07
C VAL A 103 -21.43 -1.24 -10.21
N ALA A 104 -22.55 -1.81 -10.67
CA ALA A 104 -23.82 -1.81 -9.93
C ALA A 104 -23.70 -2.52 -8.58
N ARG A 105 -23.00 -3.67 -8.52
CA ARG A 105 -22.74 -4.38 -7.26
C ARG A 105 -21.86 -3.58 -6.31
N LEU A 106 -20.81 -2.93 -6.81
CA LEU A 106 -19.96 -2.07 -6.00
C LEU A 106 -20.73 -0.86 -5.48
N ALA A 107 -21.51 -0.20 -6.33
CA ALA A 107 -22.36 0.94 -5.97
C ALA A 107 -23.33 0.56 -4.84
N ALA A 108 -24.03 -0.57 -4.97
CA ALA A 108 -24.94 -1.06 -3.94
C ALA A 108 -24.22 -1.39 -2.62
N GLN A 109 -23.07 -2.07 -2.66
CA GLN A 109 -22.35 -2.47 -1.46
C GLN A 109 -21.63 -1.31 -0.75
N LEU A 110 -21.23 -0.27 -1.50
CA LEU A 110 -20.54 0.91 -0.99
C LEU A 110 -21.48 2.09 -0.73
N PHE A 111 -22.78 1.94 -1.02
CA PHE A 111 -23.78 3.01 -0.98
C PHE A 111 -23.34 4.24 -1.80
N TYR A 112 -22.78 3.99 -2.98
CA TYR A 112 -22.30 4.99 -3.92
C TYR A 112 -23.27 5.13 -5.09
N ASP A 113 -23.38 6.35 -5.61
CA ASP A 113 -23.99 6.55 -6.93
C ASP A 113 -23.13 5.91 -8.03
N GLY A 114 -23.77 5.34 -9.05
CA GLY A 114 -23.11 4.59 -10.12
C GLY A 114 -22.15 5.45 -10.95
N ASP A 115 -22.54 6.68 -11.28
CA ASP A 115 -21.73 7.60 -12.10
C ASP A 115 -20.61 8.23 -11.28
N ALA A 116 -20.90 8.58 -10.02
CA ALA A 116 -19.88 9.00 -9.07
C ALA A 116 -18.83 7.89 -8.86
N LEU A 117 -19.26 6.63 -8.78
CA LEU A 117 -18.37 5.49 -8.65
C LEU A 117 -17.48 5.32 -9.88
N ARG A 118 -18.03 5.40 -11.11
CA ARG A 118 -17.20 5.34 -12.33
C ARG A 118 -16.14 6.43 -12.36
N THR A 119 -16.54 7.65 -12.05
CA THR A 119 -15.65 8.80 -11.99
C THR A 119 -14.54 8.57 -10.94
N ALA A 120 -14.87 7.98 -9.80
CA ALA A 120 -13.90 7.65 -8.78
C ALA A 120 -12.98 6.48 -9.19
N LEU A 121 -13.49 5.46 -9.87
CA LEU A 121 -12.71 4.32 -10.35
C LEU A 121 -11.75 4.70 -11.49
N ALA A 122 -12.09 5.71 -12.28
CA ALA A 122 -11.20 6.29 -13.29
C ALA A 122 -10.01 7.02 -12.68
N ARG A 123 -10.03 7.29 -11.37
CA ARG A 123 -8.90 7.89 -10.68
C ARG A 123 -7.74 6.89 -10.59
N PRO A 124 -6.52 7.40 -10.41
CA PRO A 124 -5.29 6.59 -10.49
C PRO A 124 -5.16 5.53 -9.41
N GLN A 125 -5.53 5.91 -8.19
CA GLN A 125 -5.57 5.02 -7.04
C GLN A 125 -6.89 4.26 -6.97
N GLY A 126 -7.78 4.45 -7.96
CA GLY A 126 -9.17 4.07 -7.92
C GLY A 126 -9.95 4.85 -6.86
N LEU A 127 -11.05 4.25 -6.40
CA LEU A 127 -11.83 4.78 -5.29
C LEU A 127 -11.14 4.38 -3.97
N VAL A 128 -10.70 5.36 -3.19
CA VAL A 128 -10.14 5.14 -1.85
C VAL A 128 -11.15 5.56 -0.79
N LEU A 129 -11.49 4.64 0.10
CA LEU A 129 -12.45 4.80 1.19
C LEU A 129 -11.81 4.44 2.53
N ARG A 130 -12.38 4.93 3.62
CA ARG A 130 -12.04 4.51 4.98
C ARG A 130 -13.21 3.78 5.59
N MET A 131 -12.99 2.56 6.08
CA MET A 131 -14.04 1.71 6.67
C MET A 131 -13.48 0.75 7.72
N GLY A 132 -14.35 0.02 8.41
CA GLY A 132 -13.91 -0.99 9.39
C GLY A 132 -13.20 -2.16 8.72
N ARG A 133 -12.15 -2.70 9.35
CA ARG A 133 -11.40 -3.85 8.81
C ARG A 133 -12.29 -5.03 8.40
N ARG A 134 -13.28 -5.39 9.22
CA ARG A 134 -14.20 -6.52 8.92
C ARG A 134 -15.06 -6.26 7.68
N GLU A 135 -15.52 -5.03 7.50
CA GLU A 135 -16.28 -4.60 6.31
C GLU A 135 -15.38 -4.64 5.07
N ALA A 136 -14.16 -4.10 5.17
CA ALA A 136 -13.17 -4.12 4.11
C ALA A 136 -12.79 -5.54 3.66
N GLU A 137 -12.58 -6.46 4.61
CA GLU A 137 -12.31 -7.87 4.33
C GLU A 137 -13.51 -8.58 3.70
N THR A 138 -14.73 -8.19 4.08
CA THR A 138 -15.96 -8.70 3.47
C THR A 138 -16.10 -8.21 2.03
N LEU A 139 -15.90 -6.92 1.77
CA LEU A 139 -15.83 -6.36 0.42
C LEU A 139 -14.79 -7.08 -0.44
N ARG A 140 -13.56 -7.23 0.06
CA ARG A 140 -12.50 -7.96 -0.65
C ARG A 140 -12.90 -9.40 -0.98
N ARG A 141 -13.57 -10.10 -0.07
CA ARG A 141 -14.06 -11.47 -0.31
C ARG A 141 -15.16 -11.49 -1.38
N SER A 142 -16.11 -10.55 -1.33
CA SER A 142 -17.22 -10.45 -2.31
C SER A 142 -16.75 -10.24 -3.75
N PHE A 143 -15.60 -9.60 -3.94
CA PHE A 143 -15.02 -9.33 -5.26
C PHE A 143 -13.77 -10.17 -5.58
N ARG A 144 -13.41 -11.15 -4.74
CA ARG A 144 -12.20 -11.97 -4.95
C ARG A 144 -12.21 -12.72 -6.30
N ARG A 145 -13.38 -13.16 -6.75
CA ARG A 145 -13.55 -13.88 -8.03
C ARG A 145 -13.76 -12.93 -9.21
N ASP A 146 -13.91 -11.65 -8.94
CA ASP A 146 -14.10 -10.63 -9.97
C ASP A 146 -12.74 -10.17 -10.48
N GLY A 147 -12.30 -10.72 -11.61
CA GLY A 147 -11.04 -10.35 -12.23
C GLY A 147 -11.00 -8.92 -12.80
N SER A 148 -12.09 -8.15 -12.72
CA SER A 148 -12.12 -6.77 -13.21
C SER A 148 -11.70 -5.74 -12.18
N VAL A 149 -11.74 -6.06 -10.88
CA VAL A 149 -11.43 -5.12 -9.80
C VAL A 149 -10.52 -5.75 -8.75
N ARG A 150 -9.66 -4.93 -8.16
CA ARG A 150 -8.82 -5.28 -7.03
C ARG A 150 -9.25 -4.46 -5.82
N ILE A 151 -9.44 -5.15 -4.69
CA ILE A 151 -9.69 -4.52 -3.39
C ILE A 151 -8.40 -4.63 -2.57
N ALA A 152 -7.67 -3.52 -2.46
CA ALA A 152 -6.46 -3.41 -1.66
C ALA A 152 -6.79 -2.77 -0.30
N LEU A 153 -6.23 -3.31 0.77
CA LEU A 153 -6.39 -2.79 2.12
C LEU A 153 -5.04 -2.21 2.56
N SER A 154 -5.09 -1.09 3.26
CA SER A 154 -3.94 -0.47 3.91
C SER A 154 -4.24 -0.21 5.37
N ASN A 155 -3.28 -0.55 6.22
CA ASN A 155 -3.32 -0.15 7.61
C ASN A 155 -2.91 1.32 7.76
N VAL A 156 -3.82 2.16 8.24
CA VAL A 156 -3.62 3.62 8.34
C VAL A 156 -2.39 3.98 9.18
N ALA A 157 -2.18 3.28 10.29
CA ALA A 157 -1.10 3.63 11.23
C ALA A 157 0.30 3.34 10.66
N GLY A 158 0.41 2.28 9.85
CA GLY A 158 1.66 1.86 9.22
C GLY A 158 1.84 2.36 7.79
N ALA A 159 0.82 3.01 7.21
CA ALA A 159 0.79 3.38 5.81
C ALA A 159 1.99 4.26 5.44
N ARG A 160 2.64 3.89 4.33
CA ARG A 160 3.75 4.63 3.75
C ARG A 160 3.33 5.19 2.42
N PHE A 161 3.74 6.41 2.16
CA PHE A 161 3.37 7.15 0.96
C PHE A 161 4.63 7.46 0.14
N ASP A 162 4.49 7.40 -1.18
CA ASP A 162 5.47 7.97 -2.09
C ASP A 162 4.83 9.15 -2.82
N LEU A 163 5.65 10.13 -3.16
CA LEU A 163 5.27 11.33 -3.87
C LEU A 163 5.59 11.18 -5.35
N PHE A 164 4.60 11.42 -6.20
CA PHE A 164 4.75 11.41 -7.65
C PHE A 164 4.43 12.80 -8.19
N LEU A 165 5.18 13.25 -9.20
CA LEU A 165 4.83 14.48 -9.92
C LEU A 165 3.54 14.24 -10.71
N LYS A 166 2.66 15.23 -10.69
CA LYS A 166 1.48 15.25 -11.56
C LYS A 166 1.89 15.31 -13.03
N PRO A 167 1.08 14.80 -13.96
CA PRO A 167 1.34 14.91 -15.39
C PRO A 167 1.67 16.36 -15.80
N GLY A 168 2.72 16.53 -16.63
CA GLY A 168 3.19 17.84 -17.08
C GLY A 168 3.92 18.69 -16.03
N CYS A 169 3.88 18.32 -14.74
CA CYS A 169 4.57 19.06 -13.70
C CYS A 169 6.06 18.70 -13.64
N ARG A 170 6.88 19.69 -13.27
CA ARG A 170 8.31 19.51 -13.00
C ARG A 170 8.60 19.78 -11.53
N MET A 171 9.70 19.22 -11.05
CA MET A 171 10.22 19.49 -9.72
C MET A 171 10.53 20.99 -9.59
N SER A 172 9.89 21.66 -8.62
CA SER A 172 10.24 23.05 -8.29
C SER A 172 11.40 23.08 -7.29
N ALA A 173 12.21 24.14 -7.32
CA ALA A 173 13.32 24.32 -6.37
C ALA A 173 12.85 24.33 -4.90
N GLY A 174 11.63 24.84 -4.65
CA GLY A 174 11.00 24.84 -3.33
C GLY A 174 10.69 23.43 -2.84
N LEU A 175 10.06 22.61 -3.70
CA LEU A 175 9.77 21.21 -3.39
C LEU A 175 11.07 20.41 -3.17
N GLU A 176 12.05 20.57 -4.06
CA GLU A 176 13.34 19.90 -3.91
C GLU A 176 14.05 20.25 -2.59
N THR A 177 14.03 21.52 -2.20
CA THR A 177 14.61 21.99 -0.94
C THR A 177 13.88 21.40 0.27
N LEU A 178 12.54 21.36 0.23
CA LEU A 178 11.74 20.74 1.29
C LEU A 178 12.06 19.23 1.42
N LEU A 179 12.08 18.50 0.30
CA LEU A 179 12.36 17.07 0.30
C LEU A 179 13.75 16.77 0.86
N ARG A 180 14.76 17.56 0.47
CA ARG A 180 16.13 17.44 1.02
C ARG A 180 16.16 17.71 2.53
N ARG A 181 15.47 18.75 3.02
CA ARG A 181 15.39 19.06 4.47
C ARG A 181 14.71 17.95 5.27
N LEU A 182 13.75 17.25 4.66
CA LEU A 182 13.09 16.09 5.26
C LEU A 182 13.91 14.78 5.12
N GLY A 183 15.09 14.83 4.50
CA GLY A 183 15.93 13.65 4.25
C GLY A 183 15.34 12.67 3.23
N LEU A 184 14.35 13.11 2.44
CA LEU A 184 13.68 12.28 1.45
C LEU A 184 14.49 12.22 0.16
N ARG A 185 14.54 11.05 -0.45
CA ARG A 185 15.24 10.82 -1.72
C ARG A 185 14.28 10.30 -2.79
N PRO A 186 14.55 10.58 -4.07
CA PRO A 186 13.85 9.92 -5.17
C PRO A 186 14.02 8.40 -5.12
N CYS A 187 12.97 7.67 -5.49
CA CYS A 187 13.01 6.22 -5.63
C CYS A 187 13.19 5.87 -7.10
N LEU A 188 14.39 5.40 -7.45
CA LEU A 188 14.72 4.99 -8.83
C LEU A 188 13.83 3.85 -9.34
N PHE A 189 13.36 2.99 -8.44
CA PHE A 189 12.48 1.88 -8.79
C PHE A 189 11.09 2.34 -9.21
N SER A 190 10.44 3.19 -8.41
CA SER A 190 9.05 3.60 -8.67
C SER A 190 8.93 4.88 -9.48
N GLY A 191 10.02 5.64 -9.66
CA GLY A 191 9.98 6.99 -10.22
C GLY A 191 9.43 8.05 -9.27
N ALA A 192 9.22 7.69 -7.99
CA ALA A 192 8.74 8.66 -7.00
C ALA A 192 9.82 9.69 -6.69
N VAL A 193 9.44 10.95 -6.54
CA VAL A 193 10.38 12.04 -6.23
C VAL A 193 10.74 12.14 -4.75
N GLY A 194 9.91 11.56 -3.89
CA GLY A 194 10.19 11.35 -2.47
C GLY A 194 9.46 10.09 -2.02
N ALA A 195 10.12 9.23 -1.24
CA ALA A 195 9.60 7.90 -0.96
C ALA A 195 9.60 7.57 0.54
N GLY A 196 8.59 6.82 0.99
CA GLY A 196 8.53 6.23 2.33
C GLY A 196 8.02 7.17 3.40
N LEU A 197 7.27 8.20 3.00
CA LEU A 197 6.72 9.20 3.88
C LEU A 197 5.70 8.58 4.85
N SER A 198 5.68 9.09 6.07
CA SER A 198 4.53 8.89 6.97
C SER A 198 3.32 9.69 6.46
N ALA A 199 2.11 9.34 6.90
CA ALA A 199 0.90 10.10 6.57
C ALA A 199 1.02 11.60 6.93
N ARG A 200 1.61 11.92 8.09
CA ARG A 200 1.83 13.30 8.53
C ARG A 200 2.78 14.06 7.60
N THR A 201 3.90 13.43 7.22
CA THR A 201 4.88 14.04 6.31
C THR A 201 4.29 14.21 4.91
N ALA A 202 3.56 13.22 4.41
CA ALA A 202 2.87 13.31 3.13
C ALA A 202 1.85 14.45 3.11
N ALA A 203 1.03 14.58 4.15
CA ALA A 203 0.06 15.67 4.29
C ALA A 203 0.71 17.06 4.34
N LEU A 204 1.87 17.19 5.01
CA LEU A 204 2.65 18.43 5.02
C LEU A 204 3.08 18.83 3.60
N VAL A 205 3.65 17.88 2.84
CA VAL A 205 4.13 18.15 1.48
C VAL A 205 2.96 18.46 0.55
N VAL A 206 1.86 17.69 0.60
CA VAL A 206 0.67 17.92 -0.23
C VAL A 206 0.01 19.27 0.11
N ARG A 207 0.00 19.70 1.37
CA ARG A 207 -0.53 21.02 1.74
C ARG A 207 0.25 22.17 1.10
N GLN A 208 1.57 22.04 0.96
CA GLN A 208 2.44 23.09 0.41
C GLN A 208 2.62 23.00 -1.11
N HIS A 209 2.62 21.78 -1.66
CA HIS A 209 2.99 21.50 -3.04
C HIS A 209 2.00 20.56 -3.75
N GLY A 210 0.76 20.43 -3.27
CA GLY A 210 -0.26 19.53 -3.84
C GLY A 210 -0.69 19.88 -5.27
N GLY A 211 -0.37 21.09 -5.75
CA GLY A 211 -0.48 21.43 -7.18
C GLY A 211 0.54 20.72 -8.06
N LEU A 212 1.66 20.25 -7.51
CA LEU A 212 2.77 19.62 -8.23
C LEU A 212 2.86 18.11 -8.02
N VAL A 213 2.46 17.62 -6.84
CA VAL A 213 2.63 16.22 -6.46
C VAL A 213 1.36 15.59 -5.91
N ASP A 214 1.24 14.28 -6.13
CA ASP A 214 0.28 13.41 -5.44
C ASP A 214 1.02 12.49 -4.47
N ALA A 215 0.47 12.37 -3.26
CA ALA A 215 0.89 11.35 -2.30
C ALA A 215 0.08 10.07 -2.50
N VAL A 216 0.78 9.00 -2.88
CA VAL A 216 0.18 7.71 -3.18
C VAL A 216 0.59 6.69 -2.13
N ASN A 217 -0.39 6.06 -1.51
CA ASN A 217 -0.15 4.99 -0.54
C ASN A 217 0.51 3.80 -1.24
N ARG A 218 1.63 3.31 -0.72
CA ARG A 218 2.40 2.19 -1.27
C ARG A 218 1.59 0.92 -1.45
N ASP A 219 0.63 0.66 -0.57
CA ASP A 219 -0.22 -0.54 -0.64
C ASP A 219 -1.21 -0.46 -1.83
N PHE A 220 -1.48 0.75 -2.31
CA PHE A 220 -2.37 1.04 -3.44
C PHE A 220 -1.63 1.31 -4.74
N GLN A 221 -0.30 1.39 -4.71
CA GLN A 221 0.49 1.58 -5.93
C GLN A 221 0.35 0.38 -6.86
N ARG A 222 0.17 0.70 -8.15
CA ARG A 222 0.14 -0.27 -9.23
C ARG A 222 1.14 0.13 -10.28
N PHE A 223 1.80 -0.86 -10.84
CA PHE A 223 2.87 -0.65 -11.80
C PHE A 223 2.65 -1.46 -13.06
N ASP A 224 2.87 -0.81 -14.19
CA ASP A 224 3.05 -1.48 -15.47
C ASP A 224 4.56 -1.63 -15.72
N LEU A 225 4.94 -2.78 -16.26
CA LEU A 225 6.31 -3.12 -16.58
C LEU A 225 6.46 -3.15 -18.10
N PHE A 226 7.35 -2.32 -18.62
CA PHE A 226 7.64 -2.19 -20.03
C PHE A 226 9.03 -2.73 -20.35
N LEU A 227 9.19 -3.27 -21.55
CA LEU A 227 10.51 -3.58 -22.08
C LEU A 227 11.28 -2.28 -22.32
N ALA A 228 12.53 -2.21 -21.88
CA ALA A 228 13.43 -1.09 -22.16
C ALA A 228 14.56 -1.50 -23.12
N GLY A 229 14.92 -2.79 -23.14
CA GLY A 229 15.91 -3.40 -24.02
C GLY A 229 16.22 -4.85 -23.63
N GLY A 230 17.16 -5.47 -24.32
CA GLY A 230 17.73 -6.76 -23.95
C GLY A 230 19.22 -6.74 -24.27
N ARG A 231 20.07 -6.80 -23.25
CA ARG A 231 21.53 -6.69 -23.43
C ARG A 231 22.18 -8.04 -23.73
N GLU A 232 21.61 -9.11 -23.19
CA GLU A 232 22.23 -10.44 -23.18
C GLU A 232 21.43 -11.49 -23.95
N LEU A 233 20.21 -11.15 -24.37
CA LEU A 233 19.38 -12.02 -25.19
C LEU A 233 19.65 -11.79 -26.68
N SER A 234 19.80 -12.88 -27.43
CA SER A 234 19.81 -12.80 -28.89
C SER A 234 18.45 -12.26 -29.38
N ARG A 235 18.44 -11.55 -30.52
CA ARG A 235 17.17 -11.02 -31.09
C ARG A 235 16.11 -12.11 -31.33
N PRO A 236 16.46 -13.33 -31.80
CA PRO A 236 15.51 -14.44 -31.88
C PRO A 236 14.91 -14.85 -30.54
N ASP A 237 15.74 -15.02 -29.50
CA ASP A 237 15.26 -15.45 -28.17
C ASP A 237 14.36 -14.40 -27.52
N LEU A 238 14.71 -13.11 -27.69
CA LEU A 238 13.86 -12.00 -27.27
C LEU A 238 12.52 -12.03 -28.00
N ALA A 239 12.53 -12.31 -29.30
CA ALA A 239 11.31 -12.38 -30.09
C ALA A 239 10.39 -13.54 -29.68
N ASP A 240 10.95 -14.72 -29.40
CA ASP A 240 10.20 -15.86 -28.89
C ASP A 240 9.65 -15.61 -27.47
N PHE A 241 10.44 -14.99 -26.60
CA PHE A 241 9.98 -14.57 -25.28
C PHE A 241 8.79 -13.58 -25.37
N LEU A 242 8.89 -12.56 -26.22
CA LEU A 242 7.83 -11.55 -26.36
C LEU A 242 6.58 -12.11 -27.04
N ALA A 243 6.73 -13.03 -27.99
CA ALA A 243 5.60 -13.71 -28.62
C ALA A 243 4.79 -14.53 -27.59
N THR A 244 5.47 -15.22 -26.67
CA THR A 244 4.80 -16.02 -25.63
C THR A 244 4.19 -15.18 -24.52
N ARG A 245 4.83 -14.07 -24.13
CA ARG A 245 4.42 -13.29 -22.94
C ARG A 245 3.52 -12.09 -23.26
N ALA A 246 3.86 -11.32 -24.29
CA ALA A 246 3.18 -10.06 -24.59
C ALA A 246 2.14 -10.18 -25.73
N ARG A 247 2.04 -11.36 -26.37
CA ARG A 247 1.18 -11.60 -27.55
C ARG A 247 1.39 -10.56 -28.66
N VAL A 248 2.63 -10.06 -28.80
CA VAL A 248 3.00 -9.06 -29.80
C VAL A 248 3.49 -9.77 -31.06
N GLU A 249 3.05 -9.30 -32.23
CA GLU A 249 3.54 -9.81 -33.50
C GLU A 249 5.04 -9.56 -33.66
N ARG A 250 5.77 -10.59 -34.10
CA ARG A 250 7.22 -10.62 -34.29
C ARG A 250 7.77 -9.42 -35.06
N THR A 251 6.98 -8.90 -36.01
CA THR A 251 7.33 -7.76 -36.88
C THR A 251 7.50 -6.45 -36.11
N ARG A 252 6.71 -6.21 -35.04
CA ARG A 252 6.82 -5.01 -34.17
C ARG A 252 8.06 -5.02 -33.27
N LEU A 253 8.76 -6.15 -33.19
CA LEU A 253 9.95 -6.34 -32.36
C LEU A 253 11.25 -5.92 -33.06
N LEU A 254 11.17 -5.60 -34.35
CA LEU A 254 12.33 -5.24 -35.18
C LEU A 254 12.69 -3.75 -35.10
N SER A 255 11.80 -2.90 -34.57
CA SER A 255 12.05 -1.48 -34.31
C SER A 255 12.39 -1.25 -32.82
N PRO A 256 13.59 -0.75 -32.49
CA PRO A 256 13.98 -0.48 -31.10
C PRO A 256 13.09 0.53 -30.37
N ALA A 257 12.46 1.46 -31.09
CA ALA A 257 11.54 2.44 -30.52
C ALA A 257 10.19 1.81 -30.16
N GLU A 258 9.70 0.89 -31.00
CA GLU A 258 8.44 0.15 -30.75
C GLU A 258 8.64 -0.93 -29.67
N ALA A 259 9.83 -1.53 -29.59
CA ALA A 259 10.16 -2.47 -28.53
C ALA A 259 10.06 -1.83 -27.12
N ARG A 260 10.34 -0.52 -26.99
CA ARG A 260 10.31 0.21 -25.71
C ARG A 260 8.92 0.54 -25.19
N SER A 261 7.89 0.41 -26.03
CA SER A 261 6.48 0.60 -25.65
C SER A 261 5.77 -0.73 -25.36
N ILE A 262 6.48 -1.86 -25.47
CA ILE A 262 5.89 -3.18 -25.19
C ILE A 262 5.72 -3.33 -23.68
N ARG A 263 4.46 -3.36 -23.26
CA ARG A 263 4.09 -3.72 -21.89
C ARG A 263 4.19 -5.24 -21.71
N LEU A 264 5.06 -5.66 -20.79
CA LEU A 264 5.27 -7.07 -20.42
C LEU A 264 4.25 -7.53 -19.38
N GLU A 265 3.98 -6.68 -18.39
CA GLU A 265 3.06 -6.98 -17.29
C GLU A 265 2.27 -5.71 -16.94
N ALA A 266 1.03 -5.87 -16.51
CA ALA A 266 0.14 -4.76 -16.19
C ALA A 266 -0.39 -4.82 -14.75
N GLY A 267 -0.48 -3.66 -14.10
CA GLY A 267 -1.22 -3.48 -12.87
C GLY A 267 -0.64 -4.18 -11.65
N LEU A 268 0.66 -4.48 -11.66
CA LEU A 268 1.38 -5.21 -10.64
C LEU A 268 1.37 -4.45 -9.31
N SER A 269 1.28 -5.18 -8.19
CA SER A 269 1.60 -4.58 -6.88
C SER A 269 3.08 -4.18 -6.82
N ARG A 270 3.45 -3.28 -5.90
CA ARG A 270 4.85 -2.89 -5.71
C ARG A 270 5.79 -4.08 -5.54
N ALA A 271 5.40 -5.06 -4.71
CA ALA A 271 6.21 -6.25 -4.44
C ALA A 271 6.33 -7.14 -5.69
N ALA A 272 5.24 -7.35 -6.43
CA ALA A 272 5.26 -8.13 -7.67
C ALA A 272 6.10 -7.42 -8.75
N ALA A 273 5.97 -6.10 -8.90
CA ALA A 273 6.75 -5.32 -9.84
C ALA A 273 8.25 -5.40 -9.56
N ARG A 274 8.68 -5.35 -8.28
CA ARG A 274 10.08 -5.58 -7.91
C ARG A 274 10.55 -6.96 -8.33
N ARG A 275 9.76 -7.99 -8.00
CA ARG A 275 10.11 -9.38 -8.31
C ARG A 275 10.22 -9.61 -9.82
N PHE A 276 9.22 -9.21 -10.61
CA PHE A 276 9.28 -9.34 -12.07
C PHE A 276 10.44 -8.55 -12.69
N HIS A 277 10.73 -7.37 -12.16
CA HIS A 277 11.89 -6.58 -12.62
C HIS A 277 13.22 -7.29 -12.34
N GLU A 278 13.37 -7.88 -11.15
CA GLU A 278 14.55 -8.68 -10.77
C GLU A 278 14.63 -9.98 -11.61
N ASP A 279 13.50 -10.68 -11.80
CA ASP A 279 13.41 -11.92 -12.58
C ASP A 279 13.75 -11.67 -14.07
N TYR A 280 13.26 -10.57 -14.65
CA TYR A 280 13.56 -10.20 -16.04
C TYR A 280 15.00 -9.72 -16.22
N ALA A 281 15.55 -8.98 -15.26
CA ALA A 281 16.98 -8.65 -15.28
C ALA A 281 17.86 -9.91 -15.23
N ALA A 282 17.48 -10.93 -14.46
CA ALA A 282 18.22 -12.19 -14.36
C ALA A 282 18.27 -13.00 -15.67
N ILE A 283 17.35 -12.76 -16.61
CA ILE A 283 17.37 -13.36 -17.95
C ILE A 283 17.86 -12.38 -19.02
N GLY A 284 18.48 -11.26 -18.63
CA GLY A 284 19.12 -10.32 -19.55
C GLY A 284 18.20 -9.27 -20.18
N LEU A 285 16.98 -9.09 -19.66
CA LEU A 285 16.05 -8.05 -20.09
C LEU A 285 16.20 -6.78 -19.27
N ASP A 286 16.35 -5.65 -19.95
CA ASP A 286 16.20 -4.34 -19.35
C ASP A 286 14.71 -3.98 -19.34
N THR A 287 14.17 -3.65 -18.16
CA THR A 287 12.76 -3.26 -18.02
C THR A 287 12.61 -1.92 -17.33
N ARG A 288 11.54 -1.21 -17.70
CA ARG A 288 11.18 0.09 -17.15
C ARG A 288 9.83 -0.01 -16.46
N ILE A 289 9.73 0.59 -15.29
CA ILE A 289 8.52 0.57 -14.47
C ILE A 289 7.83 1.92 -14.56
N GLU A 290 6.53 1.89 -14.77
CA GLU A 290 5.69 3.07 -14.67
C GLU A 290 4.59 2.83 -13.66
N LEU A 291 4.28 3.85 -12.84
CA LEU A 291 3.07 3.83 -12.04
C LEU A 291 1.87 3.87 -13.00
N VAL A 292 0.92 2.94 -12.86
CA VAL A 292 -0.30 2.93 -13.67
C VAL A 292 -0.95 4.29 -13.53
N ALA A 293 -1.22 4.89 -14.69
CA ALA A 293 -1.33 6.32 -14.85
C ALA A 293 -2.14 6.99 -13.75
N LEU A 294 -1.61 8.14 -13.34
CA LEU A 294 -2.40 9.22 -12.78
C LEU A 294 -3.38 9.77 -13.85
N ALA A 295 -4.30 8.93 -14.35
CA ALA A 295 -5.26 9.19 -15.43
C ALA A 295 -4.67 9.96 -16.62
N GLU A 296 -4.23 9.23 -17.65
CA GLU A 296 -4.33 9.75 -19.01
C GLU A 296 -5.67 9.26 -19.55
N GLY A 297 -6.64 10.18 -19.59
CA GLY A 297 -7.79 10.13 -20.48
C GLY A 297 -7.52 11.00 -21.70
#